data_AF-A0A183L836-F1
#
_entry.id   AF-A0A183L836-F1
#
_cell.length_a   1.000
_cell.length_b   1.000
_cell.length_c   1.000
_cell.angle_alpha   90.00
_cell.angle_beta   90.00
_cell.angle_gamma   90.00
#
_symmetry.space_group_name_H-M   'P 1'
#
loop_
_entity.id
_entity.type
_entity.pdbx_description
1 polymer ?
#
loop_
_entity_poly.entity_id
_entity_poly.type
_entity_poly.pdbx_seq_one_letter_code
_entity_poly.pdbx_strand_id
1 'polypeptide(L)'
;MWRKMKIIPVPKKASGDKNVKFGPIAITSSFLKTMEKLLILPLQPVIKAQIDPYQFAYRRKRSTLDAAVLHHNIVFNLEKDQ
;
A
#
# COMPACT_ATOMS: atom_id res chain seq x y z
N MET A 1 -20.79 13.15 15.07
CA MET A 1 -20.39 11.75 14.75
C MET A 1 -19.20 11.67 13.78
N TRP A 2 -19.07 12.58 12.81
CA TRP A 2 -17.99 12.56 11.80
C TRP A 2 -16.54 12.70 12.34
N ARG A 3 -16.35 13.39 13.48
CA ARG A 3 -15.03 13.61 14.10
C ARG A 3 -14.45 12.40 14.86
N LYS A 4 -15.21 11.31 15.00
CA LYS A 4 -14.78 10.13 15.77
C LYS A 4 -14.20 9.06 14.83
N MET A 5 -13.14 8.39 15.28
CA MET A 5 -12.50 7.27 14.61
C MET A 5 -12.33 6.13 15.62
N LYS A 6 -12.54 4.89 15.18
CA LYS A 6 -12.37 3.69 16.03
C LYS A 6 -11.04 3.04 15.73
N ILE A 7 -10.18 2.88 16.73
CA ILE A 7 -8.92 2.14 16.58
C ILE A 7 -9.19 0.68 16.95
N ILE A 8 -8.91 -0.24 16.02
CA ILE A 8 -9.10 -1.68 16.21
C ILE A 8 -7.74 -2.38 16.07
N PRO A 9 -7.30 -3.18 17.06
CA PRO A 9 -6.12 -4.01 16.90
C PRO A 9 -6.44 -5.19 15.96
N VAL A 10 -5.62 -5.38 14.93
CA VAL A 10 -5.73 -6.51 14.00
C VAL A 10 -4.45 -7.34 14.07
N PRO A 11 -4.55 -8.66 14.24
CA PRO A 11 -3.38 -9.53 14.29
C PRO A 11 -2.64 -9.50 12.96
N LYS A 12 -1.31 -9.28 12.99
CA LYS A 12 -0.46 -9.42 11.80
C LYS A 12 -0.33 -10.90 11.46
N LYS A 13 -0.44 -11.27 10.17
CA LYS A 13 -0.24 -12.66 9.74
C LYS A 13 1.20 -13.12 10.03
N ALA A 14 1.28 -14.35 10.57
CA ALA A 14 2.47 -15.14 10.86
C ALA A 14 3.54 -14.48 11.74
N SER A 15 3.43 -14.72 13.04
CA SER A 15 4.58 -15.34 13.70
C SER A 15 4.03 -16.65 14.27
N GLY A 16 4.64 -17.79 13.94
CA GLY A 16 4.32 -19.09 14.57
C GLY A 16 4.64 -19.14 16.07
N ASP A 17 4.78 -17.96 16.68
CA ASP A 17 5.09 -17.73 18.07
C ASP A 17 3.82 -17.54 18.88
N LYS A 18 3.91 -17.91 20.17
CA LYS A 18 2.87 -17.67 21.18
C LYS A 18 2.53 -16.17 21.36
N ASN A 19 3.32 -15.25 20.78
CA ASN A 19 3.18 -13.80 20.86
C ASN A 19 2.68 -13.19 19.55
N VAL A 20 1.36 -13.23 19.33
CA VAL A 20 0.72 -12.59 18.18
C VAL A 20 0.90 -11.06 18.27
N LYS A 21 1.59 -10.48 17.28
CA LYS A 21 1.76 -9.02 17.17
C LYS A 21 0.50 -8.39 16.56
N PHE A 22 -0.07 -7.40 17.23
CA PHE A 22 -1.23 -6.65 16.73
C PHE A 22 -0.79 -5.31 16.10
N GLY A 23 -1.37 -4.98 14.95
CA GLY A 23 -1.26 -3.66 14.35
C GLY A 23 -2.55 -2.86 14.56
N PRO A 24 -2.49 -1.57 14.93
CA PRO A 24 -3.68 -0.74 15.03
C PRO A 24 -4.22 -0.39 13.65
N ILE A 25 -5.54 -0.50 13.46
CA ILE A 25 -6.27 -0.03 12.28
C ILE A 25 -7.25 1.07 12.68
N ALA A 26 -7.16 2.18 11.97
CA ALA A 26 -8.03 3.34 12.08
C ALA A 26 -9.28 3.19 11.22
N ILE A 27 -10.46 3.01 11.83
CA ILE A 27 -11.74 2.98 11.12
C ILE A 27 -12.40 4.35 11.23
N THR A 28 -12.46 5.05 10.11
CA THR A 28 -13.11 6.35 9.97
C THR A 28 -14.62 6.19 9.75
N SER A 29 -15.38 7.25 10.01
CA SER A 29 -16.80 7.31 9.64
C SER A 29 -17.00 7.20 8.13
N SER A 30 -18.18 6.75 7.70
CA SER A 30 -18.56 6.71 6.28
C SER A 30 -18.41 8.07 5.59
N PHE A 31 -18.77 9.14 6.29
CA PHE A 31 -18.57 10.51 5.82
C PHE A 31 -17.09 10.83 5.52
N LEU A 32 -16.19 10.56 6.47
CA LEU A 32 -14.75 10.77 6.28
C LEU A 32 -14.20 9.90 5.15
N LYS A 33 -14.68 8.66 5.01
CA LYS A 33 -14.23 7.76 3.94
C LYS A 33 -14.66 8.25 2.56
N THR A 34 -15.86 8.83 2.45
CA THR A 34 -16.33 9.47 1.22
C THR A 34 -15.52 10.72 0.90
N MET A 35 -15.20 11.55 1.90
CA MET A 35 -14.36 12.73 1.71
C MET A 35 -12.95 12.37 1.24
N GLU A 36 -12.33 11.33 1.81
CA GLU A 36 -11.03 10.79 1.36
C GLU A 36 -11.08 10.44 -0.14
N LYS A 37 -12.14 9.74 -0.58
CA LYS A 37 -12.34 9.40 -2.00
C LYS A 37 -12.63 10.62 -2.87
N LEU A 38 -13.34 11.62 -2.35
CA LEU A 38 -13.60 12.86 -3.09
C LEU A 38 -12.31 13.62 -3.34
N LEU A 39 -11.43 13.70 -2.33
CA LEU A 39 -10.17 14.43 -2.38
C LEU A 39 -9.10 13.73 -3.22
N ILE A 40 -9.07 12.39 -3.24
CA ILE A 40 -8.04 11.66 -4.00
C ILE A 40 -8.19 11.84 -5.53
N LEU A 41 -9.42 12.05 -6.02
CA LEU A 41 -9.71 12.21 -7.45
C LEU A 41 -8.97 13.41 -8.08
N PRO A 42 -9.11 14.65 -7.58
CA PRO A 42 -8.38 15.80 -8.13
C PRO A 42 -6.88 15.75 -7.83
N LEU A 43 -6.44 15.08 -6.75
CA LEU A 43 -5.02 14.97 -6.40
C LEU A 43 -4.26 13.93 -7.23
N GLN A 44 -4.97 12.93 -7.76
CA GLN A 44 -4.35 11.79 -8.44
C GLN A 44 -3.39 12.19 -9.58
N PRO A 45 -3.71 13.16 -10.48
CA PRO A 45 -2.81 13.56 -11.55
C PRO A 45 -1.49 14.16 -11.04
N VAL A 46 -1.57 15.01 -10.02
CA VAL A 46 -0.40 15.67 -9.41
C VAL A 46 0.49 14.63 -8.73
N ILE A 47 -0.12 13.77 -7.91
CA ILE A 47 0.61 12.70 -7.21
C ILE A 47 1.28 11.76 -8.23
N LYS A 48 0.59 11.41 -9.32
CA LYS A 48 1.14 10.51 -10.34
C LYS A 48 2.40 11.06 -11.01
N ALA A 49 2.53 12.39 -11.14
CA ALA A 49 3.72 13.02 -11.69
C ALA A 49 4.92 12.99 -10.72
N GLN A 50 4.68 12.80 -9.43
CA GLN A 50 5.70 12.82 -8.36
C GLN A 50 6.06 11.42 -7.85
N ILE A 51 5.29 10.39 -8.20
CA ILE A 51 5.55 9.00 -7.79
C ILE A 51 6.77 8.45 -8.53
N ASP A 52 7.65 7.77 -7.78
CA ASP A 52 8.80 7.05 -8.33
C ASP A 52 8.37 6.01 -9.41
N PRO A 53 9.07 5.92 -10.56
CA PRO A 53 8.72 4.98 -11.63
C PRO A 53 8.61 3.52 -11.19
N TYR A 54 9.45 3.11 -10.23
CA TYR A 54 9.55 1.77 -9.63
C TYR A 54 8.73 1.63 -8.34
N GLN A 55 7.89 2.60 -8.00
CA GLN A 55 6.87 2.42 -6.97
C GLN A 55 5.69 1.62 -7.54
N PHE A 56 5.58 0.36 -7.10
CA PHE A 56 4.51 -0.57 -7.45
C PHE A 56 3.35 -0.55 -6.45
N ALA A 57 3.61 -0.19 -5.19
CA ALA A 57 2.61 -0.16 -4.13
C ALA A 57 1.64 1.02 -4.29
N TYR A 58 0.36 0.80 -3.91
CA TYR A 58 -0.69 1.82 -3.86
C TYR A 58 -0.91 2.60 -5.18
N ARG A 59 -0.56 1.99 -6.32
CA ARG A 59 -0.64 2.60 -7.64
C ARG A 59 -1.64 1.87 -8.52
N ARG A 60 -2.46 2.63 -9.25
CA ARG A 60 -3.43 2.06 -10.18
C ARG A 60 -2.71 1.26 -11.27
N LYS A 61 -3.22 0.05 -11.56
CA LYS A 61 -2.65 -0.89 -12.55
C LYS A 61 -1.22 -1.35 -12.24
N ARG A 62 -0.84 -1.41 -10.96
CA ARG A 62 0.40 -2.06 -10.50
C ARG A 62 0.08 -3.06 -9.39
N SER A 63 0.86 -4.11 -9.34
CA SER A 63 0.72 -5.22 -8.41
C SER A 63 2.08 -5.61 -7.83
N THR A 64 2.07 -6.45 -6.79
CA THR A 64 3.29 -7.04 -6.23
C THR A 64 4.01 -7.93 -7.24
N LEU A 65 3.28 -8.53 -8.19
CA LEU A 65 3.87 -9.37 -9.23
C LEU A 65 4.72 -8.55 -10.20
N ASP A 66 4.28 -7.34 -10.55
CA ASP A 66 5.06 -6.43 -11.42
C ASP A 66 6.43 -6.11 -10.80
N ALA A 67 6.48 -5.94 -9.48
CA ALA A 67 7.71 -5.73 -8.74
C ALA A 67 8.61 -6.97 -8.75
N ALA A 68 8.04 -8.17 -8.56
CA ALA A 68 8.77 -9.42 -8.58
C ALA A 68 9.39 -9.71 -9.96
N VAL A 69 8.64 -9.47 -11.04
CA VAL A 69 9.14 -9.64 -12.41
C VAL A 69 10.29 -8.66 -12.71
N LEU A 70 10.15 -7.38 -12.33
CA LEU A 70 11.24 -6.43 -12.50
C LEU A 70 12.49 -6.88 -11.73
N HIS A 71 12.32 -7.31 -10.48
CA HIS A 71 13.43 -7.78 -9.66
C HIS A 71 14.13 -8.99 -10.29
N HIS A 72 13.36 -9.97 -10.75
CA HIS A 72 13.90 -11.16 -11.42
C HIS A 72 14.67 -10.79 -12.70
N ASN A 73 14.12 -9.90 -13.53
CA ASN A 73 14.78 -9.45 -14.76
C ASN A 73 16.11 -8.73 -14.48
N ILE A 74 16.17 -7.91 -13.43
CA ILE A 74 17.41 -7.24 -13.03
C ILE A 74 18.46 -8.28 -12.63
N VAL A 75 18.10 -9.23 -11.75
CA VAL A 75 19.01 -10.29 -11.29
C VAL A 75 19.51 -11.14 -12.46
N PHE A 76 18.60 -11.59 -13.33
CA PHE A 76 18.95 -12.41 -14.49
C PHE A 76 19.91 -11.74 -15.46
N ASN A 77 19.72 -10.44 -15.73
CA ASN A 77 20.62 -9.70 -16.62
C ASN A 77 21.99 -9.48 -15.99
N LEU A 78 22.05 -9.22 -14.67
CA LEU A 78 23.32 -9.10 -13.96
C LEU A 78 24.12 -10.42 -13.95
N GLU A 79 23.44 -11.57 -13.84
CA GLU A 79 24.08 -12.89 -13.93
C GLU A 79 24.59 -13.22 -15.33
N LYS A 80 23.98 -12.64 -16.38
CA LYS A 80 24.41 -12.82 -17.78
C LYS A 80 25.61 -12.00 -18.18
N ASP A 81 25.82 -10.86 -17.52
CA ASP A 81 26.93 -9.94 -17.80
C ASP A 81 28.21 -10.30 -17.02
N GLN A 82 28.21 -11.41 -16.26
CA GLN A 82 29.38 -12.02 -15.62
C GLN A 82 29.94 -13.20 -16.44
#